data_AF-W0FSI6-F1
#
_entry.id   AF-W0FSI6-F1
#
_cell.length_a   1.000
_cell.length_b   1.000
_cell.length_c   1.000
_cell.angle_alpha   90.00
_cell.angle_beta   90.00
_cell.angle_gamma   90.00
#
_symmetry.space_group_name_H-M   'P 1'
#
loop_
_entity.id
_entity.type
_entity.pdbx_description
1 polymer ?
#
loop_
_entity_poly.entity_id
_entity_poly.type
_entity_poly.pdbx_seq_one_letter_code
_entity_poly.pdbx_strand_id
1 'polypeptide(L)'
;MSELTDLLLQGPRSAPELRQRLAISQATFSRLVAREDRVIRFGKARATRYALLRPYRGIERIPVWRVDDTGKAHKFADIRLCWPQGSCLVTGADGDEQWFDGLPWYLTDLRPQGFLGRAWGRKLAAQLNLTDDIRLWQEEDVLYALTVFNGEYTGGWLVGRGIISDGLLHNTLRKFLWIKNSPITNSWQVMHWQEKLWVLLRAASSQNLPTMHKRRQAINMCW
;
A
#
# COMPACT_ATOMS: atom_id res chain seq x y z
N MET A 1 16.12 0.81 -24.03
CA MET A 1 15.62 -0.46 -23.46
C MET A 1 16.19 -1.59 -24.29
N SER A 2 16.57 -2.71 -23.66
CA SER A 2 17.13 -3.87 -24.37
C SER A 2 16.03 -4.78 -24.90
N GLU A 3 16.32 -5.56 -25.95
CA GLU A 3 15.37 -6.53 -26.53
C GLU A 3 14.86 -7.55 -25.49
N LEU A 4 15.73 -7.93 -24.53
CA LEU A 4 15.35 -8.74 -23.38
C LEU A 4 14.27 -8.05 -22.52
N THR A 5 14.46 -6.76 -22.23
CA THR A 5 13.48 -5.96 -21.48
C THR A 5 12.14 -5.91 -22.20
N ASP A 6 12.15 -5.70 -23.52
CA ASP A 6 10.92 -5.61 -24.32
C ASP A 6 10.12 -6.92 -24.32
N LEU A 7 10.81 -8.07 -24.36
CA LEU A 7 10.17 -9.39 -24.23
C LEU A 7 9.53 -9.62 -22.86
N LEU A 8 10.12 -9.06 -21.80
CA LEU A 8 9.69 -9.20 -20.41
C LEU A 8 8.62 -8.17 -19.99
N LEU A 9 8.40 -7.11 -20.77
CA LEU A 9 7.27 -6.18 -20.55
C LEU A 9 5.91 -6.90 -20.65
N GLN A 10 5.86 -7.99 -21.42
CA GLN A 10 4.67 -8.80 -21.61
C GLN A 10 4.46 -9.85 -20.51
N GLY A 11 5.40 -9.98 -19.57
CA GLY A 11 5.33 -10.90 -18.45
C GLY A 11 6.47 -11.91 -18.36
N PRO A 12 6.38 -12.82 -17.37
CA PRO A 12 7.48 -13.70 -17.01
C PRO A 12 7.70 -14.79 -18.06
N ARG A 13 8.96 -14.97 -18.48
CA ARG A 13 9.33 -15.98 -19.50
C ARG A 13 10.41 -16.91 -19.01
N SER A 14 10.50 -18.09 -19.63
CA SER A 14 11.54 -19.07 -19.30
C SER A 14 12.86 -18.75 -20.02
N ALA A 15 13.99 -19.22 -19.47
CA ALA A 15 15.30 -19.05 -20.11
C ALA A 15 15.35 -19.61 -21.56
N PRO A 16 14.85 -20.84 -21.82
CA PRO A 16 14.84 -21.41 -23.18
C PRO A 16 14.04 -20.54 -24.16
N GLU A 17 12.88 -20.06 -23.75
CA GLU A 17 12.02 -19.21 -24.57
C GLU A 17 12.69 -17.88 -24.92
N LEU A 18 13.30 -17.21 -23.93
CA LEU A 18 14.03 -15.96 -24.17
C LEU A 18 15.22 -16.17 -25.10
N ARG A 19 15.99 -17.24 -24.88
CA ARG A 19 17.13 -17.58 -25.74
C ARG A 19 16.73 -17.88 -27.18
N GLN A 20 15.63 -18.60 -27.36
CA GLN A 20 15.11 -18.92 -28.69
C GLN A 20 14.68 -17.66 -29.43
N ARG A 21 13.95 -16.76 -28.76
CA ARG A 21 13.52 -15.48 -29.36
C ARG A 21 14.68 -14.55 -29.69
N LEU A 22 15.68 -14.48 -28.80
CA LEU A 22 16.88 -13.66 -29.00
C LEU A 22 17.91 -14.31 -29.92
N ALA A 23 17.71 -15.57 -30.34
CA ALA A 23 18.67 -16.38 -31.10
C ALA A 23 20.09 -16.43 -30.49
N ILE A 24 20.20 -16.54 -29.15
CA ILE A 24 21.48 -16.54 -28.43
C ILE A 24 21.80 -17.82 -27.64
N SER A 25 23.09 -18.07 -27.44
CA SER A 25 23.60 -19.15 -26.60
C SER A 25 23.28 -18.96 -25.11
N GLN A 26 23.37 -20.04 -24.31
CA GLN A 26 23.21 -19.96 -22.85
C GLN A 26 24.22 -19.02 -22.19
N ALA A 27 25.48 -19.06 -22.62
CA ALA A 27 26.53 -18.24 -22.04
C ALA A 27 26.29 -16.74 -22.31
N THR A 28 25.84 -16.40 -23.53
CA THR A 28 25.46 -15.04 -23.90
C THR A 28 24.26 -14.57 -23.10
N PHE A 29 23.21 -15.39 -22.97
CA PHE A 29 22.02 -15.06 -22.19
C PHE A 29 22.34 -14.81 -20.71
N SER A 30 23.17 -15.66 -20.09
CA SER A 30 23.58 -15.48 -18.69
C SER A 30 24.29 -14.14 -18.47
N ARG A 31 25.19 -13.77 -19.38
CA ARG A 31 25.88 -12.46 -19.33
C ARG A 31 24.93 -11.28 -19.57
N LEU A 32 23.95 -11.46 -20.46
CA LEU A 32 22.94 -10.42 -20.75
C LEU A 32 22.07 -10.15 -19.51
N VAL A 33 21.53 -11.20 -18.89
CA VAL A 33 20.72 -11.06 -17.67
C VAL A 33 21.52 -10.44 -16.52
N ALA A 34 22.79 -10.85 -16.35
CA ALA A 34 23.64 -10.32 -15.29
C ALA A 34 23.97 -8.82 -15.43
N ARG A 35 23.72 -8.21 -16.60
CA ARG A 35 23.89 -6.77 -16.83
C ARG A 35 22.60 -5.97 -16.65
N GLU A 36 21.46 -6.64 -16.47
CA GLU A 36 20.15 -6.00 -16.39
C GLU A 36 19.63 -6.05 -14.95
N ASP A 37 19.90 -4.99 -14.19
CA ASP A 37 19.58 -4.92 -12.74
C ASP A 37 18.09 -5.10 -12.42
N ARG A 38 17.21 -4.78 -13.39
CA ARG A 38 15.76 -4.88 -13.23
C ARG A 38 15.20 -6.25 -13.60
N VAL A 39 16.01 -7.13 -14.19
CA VAL A 39 15.57 -8.47 -14.55
C VAL A 39 15.78 -9.39 -13.35
N ILE A 40 14.67 -9.89 -12.80
CA ILE A 40 14.69 -10.82 -11.69
C ILE A 40 14.47 -12.24 -12.18
N ARG A 41 15.18 -13.18 -11.56
CA ARG A 41 14.95 -14.62 -11.69
C ARG A 41 14.17 -15.10 -10.48
N PHE A 42 13.15 -15.92 -10.70
CA PHE A 42 12.38 -16.56 -9.64
C PHE A 42 11.96 -17.98 -10.03
N GLY A 43 11.55 -18.78 -9.05
CA GLY A 43 11.15 -20.18 -9.22
C GLY A 43 12.33 -21.17 -9.23
N LYS A 44 12.02 -22.46 -9.05
CA LYS A 44 13.00 -23.53 -8.86
C LYS A 44 13.03 -24.51 -10.05
N ALA A 45 14.22 -25.02 -10.37
CA ALA A 45 14.45 -26.00 -11.43
C ALA A 45 13.72 -25.65 -12.75
N ARG A 46 12.85 -26.55 -13.26
CA ARG A 46 12.07 -26.35 -14.49
C ARG A 46 11.07 -25.18 -14.45
N ALA A 47 10.69 -24.74 -13.25
CA ALA A 47 9.80 -23.61 -13.04
C ALA A 47 10.53 -22.26 -12.98
N THR A 48 11.85 -22.22 -13.23
CA THR A 48 12.60 -20.95 -13.29
C THR A 48 12.02 -20.04 -14.37
N ARG A 49 11.73 -18.80 -13.99
CA ARG A 49 11.26 -17.72 -14.87
C ARG A 49 12.05 -16.45 -14.62
N TYR A 50 12.05 -15.58 -15.62
CA TYR A 50 12.59 -14.23 -15.55
C TYR A 50 11.45 -13.24 -15.72
N ALA A 51 11.43 -12.20 -14.89
CA ALA A 51 10.48 -11.10 -14.96
C ALA A 51 11.22 -9.77 -14.90
N LEU A 52 10.56 -8.71 -15.35
CA LEU A 52 11.07 -7.35 -15.29
C LEU A 52 10.43 -6.61 -14.12
N LEU A 53 11.26 -6.07 -13.23
CA LEU A 53 10.81 -5.19 -12.16
C LEU A 53 10.22 -3.90 -12.72
N ARG A 54 9.16 -3.44 -12.07
CA ARG A 54 8.52 -2.15 -12.35
C ARG A 54 8.74 -1.22 -11.16
N PRO A 55 9.71 -0.29 -11.25
CA PRO A 55 9.84 0.75 -10.24
C PRO A 55 8.55 1.56 -10.18
N TYR A 56 8.00 1.72 -8.98
CA TYR A 56 6.81 2.53 -8.77
C TYR A 56 7.04 3.46 -7.58
N ARG A 57 7.11 4.77 -7.86
CA ARG A 57 7.25 5.84 -6.85
C ARG A 57 8.40 5.63 -5.85
N GLY A 58 9.54 5.14 -6.35
CA GLY A 58 10.73 4.88 -5.53
C GLY A 58 10.62 3.67 -4.60
N ILE A 59 9.54 2.89 -4.69
CA ILE A 59 9.37 1.66 -3.93
C ILE A 59 9.84 0.48 -4.78
N GLU A 60 10.87 -0.18 -4.28
CA GLU A 60 11.39 -1.41 -4.88
C GLU A 60 10.79 -2.66 -4.24
N ARG A 61 10.38 -2.56 -2.98
CA ARG A 61 9.93 -3.69 -2.17
C ARG A 61 8.95 -3.25 -1.08
N ILE A 62 7.84 -3.96 -0.99
CA ILE A 62 6.75 -3.71 -0.06
C ILE A 62 6.66 -4.88 0.91
N PRO A 63 7.15 -4.73 2.16
CA PRO A 63 7.02 -5.78 3.14
C PRO A 63 5.57 -5.89 3.62
N VAL A 64 5.10 -7.11 3.78
CA VAL A 64 3.77 -7.45 4.29
C VAL A 64 3.94 -8.30 5.54
N TRP A 65 3.18 -7.94 6.57
CA TRP A 65 3.21 -8.59 7.87
C TRP A 65 1.81 -9.04 8.25
N ARG A 66 1.75 -10.05 9.11
CA ARG A 66 0.52 -10.57 9.67
C ARG A 66 0.58 -10.57 11.19
N VAL A 67 -0.46 -10.06 11.81
CA VAL A 67 -0.66 -10.10 13.25
C VAL A 67 -1.26 -11.46 13.62
N ASP A 68 -0.66 -12.14 14.59
CA ASP A 68 -1.18 -13.39 15.14
C ASP A 68 -2.25 -13.17 16.22
N ASP A 69 -2.82 -14.26 16.72
CA ASP A 69 -3.86 -14.21 17.77
C ASP A 69 -3.35 -13.65 19.11
N THR A 70 -2.04 -13.57 19.30
CA THR A 70 -1.39 -12.93 20.46
C THR A 70 -1.16 -11.43 20.25
N GLY A 71 -1.47 -10.93 19.05
CA GLY A 71 -1.26 -9.55 18.63
C GLY A 71 0.17 -9.25 18.16
N LYS A 72 1.01 -10.27 17.99
CA LYS A 72 2.39 -10.10 17.53
C LYS A 72 2.43 -10.10 16.00
N ALA A 73 3.10 -9.09 15.44
CA ALA A 73 3.34 -9.00 14.00
C ALA A 73 4.51 -9.89 13.57
N HIS A 74 4.28 -10.72 12.56
CA HIS A 74 5.29 -11.57 11.94
C HIS A 74 5.42 -11.22 10.46
N LYS A 75 6.64 -11.30 9.93
CA LYS A 75 6.88 -11.05 8.51
C LYS A 75 6.18 -12.14 7.72
N PHE A 76 5.32 -11.76 6.80
CA PHE A 76 4.60 -12.69 5.94
C PHE A 76 5.30 -12.83 4.58
N ALA A 77 5.52 -11.71 3.90
CA ALA A 77 6.15 -11.70 2.58
C ALA A 77 6.76 -10.34 2.22
N ASP A 78 7.59 -10.32 1.18
CA ASP A 78 8.01 -9.13 0.46
C ASP A 78 7.36 -9.13 -0.94
N ILE A 79 6.70 -8.04 -1.31
CA ILE A 79 6.09 -7.86 -2.63
C ILE A 79 6.98 -6.97 -3.50
N ARG A 80 7.25 -7.40 -4.73
CA ARG A 80 7.96 -6.63 -5.77
C ARG A 80 7.03 -6.44 -6.97
N LEU A 81 6.81 -5.18 -7.35
CA LEU A 81 6.01 -4.85 -8.53
C LEU A 81 6.78 -5.21 -9.80
N CYS A 82 6.10 -5.83 -10.75
CA CYS A 82 6.69 -6.32 -11.99
C CYS A 82 5.86 -5.88 -13.19
N TRP A 83 6.41 -6.08 -14.39
CA TRP A 83 5.65 -6.04 -15.63
C TRP A 83 5.04 -7.41 -15.96
N PRO A 84 3.86 -7.49 -16.60
CA PRO A 84 3.04 -6.38 -17.07
C PRO A 84 2.42 -5.58 -15.92
N GLN A 85 1.91 -4.39 -16.22
CA GLN A 85 1.30 -3.53 -15.20
C GLN A 85 0.25 -4.30 -14.39
N GLY A 86 0.22 -4.07 -13.07
CA GLY A 86 -0.63 -4.78 -12.12
C GLY A 86 -0.03 -6.09 -11.58
N SER A 87 0.99 -6.66 -12.23
CA SER A 87 1.61 -7.91 -11.76
C SER A 87 2.60 -7.71 -10.62
N CYS A 88 2.75 -8.73 -9.78
CA CYS A 88 3.74 -8.72 -8.72
C CYS A 88 4.32 -10.09 -8.42
N LEU A 89 5.55 -10.09 -7.90
CA LEU A 89 6.19 -11.25 -7.32
C LEU A 89 6.15 -11.13 -5.80
N VAL A 90 5.57 -12.15 -5.16
CA VAL A 90 5.53 -12.29 -3.70
C VAL A 90 6.61 -13.29 -3.30
N THR A 91 7.49 -12.88 -2.39
CA THR A 91 8.48 -13.76 -1.76
C THR A 91 8.12 -13.90 -0.29
N GLY A 92 7.64 -15.08 0.11
CA GLY A 92 7.29 -15.40 1.50
C GLY A 92 8.49 -15.37 2.44
N ALA A 93 8.23 -15.31 3.74
CA ALA A 93 9.27 -15.33 4.77
C ALA A 93 10.16 -16.59 4.71
N ASP A 94 9.58 -17.72 4.31
CA ASP A 94 10.28 -19.00 4.14
C ASP A 94 11.03 -19.12 2.79
N GLY A 95 10.99 -18.07 1.96
CA GLY A 95 11.66 -18.02 0.66
C GLY A 95 10.85 -18.61 -0.50
N ASP A 96 9.59 -18.96 -0.29
CA ASP A 96 8.70 -19.37 -1.37
C ASP A 96 8.31 -18.19 -2.24
N GLU A 97 8.43 -18.37 -3.56
CA GLU A 97 8.19 -17.33 -4.55
C GLU A 97 6.92 -17.64 -5.35
N GLN A 98 6.00 -16.69 -5.37
CA GLN A 98 4.73 -16.82 -6.09
C GLN A 98 4.49 -15.60 -6.97
N TRP A 99 4.19 -15.87 -8.24
CA TRP A 99 3.80 -14.85 -9.21
C TRP A 99 2.29 -14.60 -9.16
N PHE A 100 1.90 -13.33 -9.28
CA PHE A 100 0.51 -12.91 -9.41
C PHE A 100 0.39 -11.94 -10.60
N ASP A 101 -0.58 -12.19 -11.48
CA ASP A 101 -0.95 -11.28 -12.59
C ASP A 101 -1.78 -10.07 -12.12
N GLY A 102 -1.78 -9.82 -10.81
CA GLY A 102 -2.60 -8.83 -10.14
C GLY A 102 -2.20 -8.69 -8.67
N LEU A 103 -3.07 -8.07 -7.88
CA LEU A 103 -2.91 -8.02 -6.43
C LEU A 103 -3.16 -9.42 -5.83
N PRO A 104 -2.35 -9.89 -4.85
CA PRO A 104 -2.59 -11.16 -4.19
C PRO A 104 -3.98 -11.19 -3.54
N TRP A 105 -4.65 -12.34 -3.61
CA TRP A 105 -6.05 -12.50 -3.18
C TRP A 105 -6.30 -12.01 -1.74
N TYR A 106 -5.34 -12.20 -0.83
CA TYR A 106 -5.44 -11.76 0.56
C TYR A 106 -5.29 -10.25 0.77
N LEU A 107 -4.78 -9.51 -0.22
CA LEU A 107 -4.73 -8.04 -0.22
C LEU A 107 -5.88 -7.43 -1.03
N THR A 108 -6.53 -8.19 -1.90
CA THR A 108 -7.68 -7.72 -2.69
C THR A 108 -8.82 -7.22 -1.81
N ASP A 109 -9.04 -7.88 -0.67
CA ASP A 109 -10.08 -7.48 0.30
C ASP A 109 -9.75 -6.16 1.02
N LEU A 110 -8.48 -5.74 1.00
CA LEU A 110 -8.05 -4.47 1.60
C LEU A 110 -8.25 -3.28 0.67
N ARG A 111 -8.66 -3.51 -0.58
CA ARG A 111 -8.94 -2.44 -1.53
C ARG A 111 -9.99 -1.50 -0.91
N PRO A 112 -9.77 -0.17 -0.92
CA PRO A 112 -10.77 0.76 -0.43
C PRO A 112 -12.06 0.60 -1.22
N GLN A 113 -13.19 0.46 -0.53
CA GLN A 113 -14.49 0.25 -1.15
C GLN A 113 -15.61 0.92 -0.33
N GLY A 114 -16.79 1.05 -0.96
CA GLY A 114 -17.96 1.68 -0.35
C GLY A 114 -17.78 3.17 -0.04
N PHE A 115 -18.66 3.70 0.82
CA PHE A 115 -18.67 5.13 1.16
C PHE A 115 -17.42 5.54 1.96
N LEU A 116 -17.08 4.80 3.02
CA LEU A 116 -15.92 5.08 3.87
C LEU A 116 -14.59 4.92 3.12
N GLY A 117 -14.45 3.89 2.29
CA GLY A 117 -13.25 3.69 1.48
C GLY A 117 -13.04 4.81 0.46
N ARG A 118 -14.12 5.35 -0.13
CA ARG A 118 -14.03 6.51 -1.04
C ARG A 118 -13.62 7.79 -0.30
N ALA A 119 -14.16 8.03 0.89
CA ALA A 119 -13.79 9.20 1.70
C ALA A 119 -12.31 9.13 2.12
N TRP A 120 -11.86 7.96 2.57
CA TRP A 120 -10.45 7.71 2.90
C TRP A 120 -9.53 7.82 1.68
N GLY A 121 -9.91 7.17 0.58
CA GLY A 121 -9.14 7.16 -0.66
C GLY A 121 -8.97 8.54 -1.27
N ARG A 122 -10.01 9.39 -1.26
CA ARG A 122 -9.90 10.78 -1.73
C ARG A 122 -8.91 11.60 -0.90
N LYS A 123 -8.90 11.41 0.42
CA LYS A 123 -7.95 12.10 1.31
C LYS A 123 -6.51 11.67 1.01
N LEU A 124 -6.29 10.37 0.81
CA LEU A 124 -4.97 9.86 0.44
C LEU A 124 -4.57 10.24 -0.98
N ALA A 125 -5.49 10.29 -1.93
CA ALA A 125 -5.21 10.64 -3.30
C ALA A 125 -4.51 11.99 -3.40
N ALA A 126 -5.00 12.98 -2.65
CA ALA A 126 -4.37 14.30 -2.55
C ALA A 126 -2.94 14.25 -1.96
N GLN A 127 -2.70 13.42 -0.95
CA GLN A 127 -1.38 13.28 -0.31
C GLN A 127 -0.38 12.52 -1.19
N LEU A 128 -0.89 11.54 -1.93
CA LEU A 128 -0.10 10.61 -2.72
C LEU A 128 -0.04 11.02 -4.19
N ASN A 129 -0.66 12.12 -4.59
CA ASN A 129 -0.80 12.50 -5.99
C ASN A 129 -1.37 11.35 -6.86
N LEU A 130 -2.38 10.64 -6.34
CA LEU A 130 -3.19 9.65 -7.07
C LEU A 130 -4.48 10.30 -7.56
N THR A 131 -5.22 9.60 -8.41
CA THR A 131 -6.56 10.04 -8.81
C THR A 131 -7.54 9.93 -7.64
N ASP A 132 -8.45 10.88 -7.53
CA ASP A 132 -9.44 10.96 -6.44
C ASP A 132 -10.46 9.82 -6.47
N ASP A 133 -10.66 9.22 -7.65
CA ASP A 133 -11.58 8.11 -7.84
C ASP A 133 -10.87 6.77 -7.64
N ILE A 134 -11.07 6.17 -6.47
CA ILE A 134 -10.53 4.86 -6.09
C ILE A 134 -10.88 3.73 -7.08
N ARG A 135 -11.93 3.89 -7.90
CA ARG A 135 -12.32 2.89 -8.89
C ARG A 135 -11.35 2.83 -10.07
N LEU A 136 -10.59 3.90 -10.28
CA LEU A 136 -9.57 4.01 -11.32
C LEU A 136 -8.19 3.56 -10.82
N TRP A 137 -8.05 3.29 -9.52
CA TRP A 137 -6.80 2.83 -8.94
C TRP A 137 -6.43 1.46 -9.51
N GLN A 138 -5.23 1.39 -10.07
CA GLN A 138 -4.61 0.14 -10.49
C GLN A 138 -4.02 -0.58 -9.26
N GLU A 139 -3.60 -1.83 -9.43
CA GLU A 139 -3.11 -2.68 -8.35
C GLU A 139 -1.91 -2.04 -7.63
N GLU A 140 -1.01 -1.38 -8.38
CA GLU A 140 0.09 -0.62 -7.78
C GLU A 140 -0.36 0.60 -6.96
N ASP A 141 -1.43 1.29 -7.36
CA ASP A 141 -1.95 2.47 -6.66
C ASP A 141 -2.60 2.03 -5.35
N VAL A 142 -3.36 0.92 -5.39
CA VAL A 142 -3.92 0.27 -4.21
C VAL A 142 -2.79 -0.15 -3.28
N LEU A 143 -1.81 -0.89 -3.76
CA LEU A 143 -0.71 -1.38 -2.94
C LEU A 143 0.10 -0.22 -2.35
N TYR A 144 0.33 0.85 -3.11
CA TYR A 144 0.99 2.06 -2.61
C TYR A 144 0.18 2.76 -1.53
N ALA A 145 -1.12 2.96 -1.74
CA ALA A 145 -2.00 3.51 -0.72
C ALA A 145 -2.00 2.66 0.56
N LEU A 146 -1.90 1.33 0.43
CA LEU A 146 -1.81 0.43 1.58
C LEU A 146 -0.51 0.64 2.39
N THR A 147 0.58 1.05 1.76
CA THR A 147 1.86 1.30 2.48
C THR A 147 1.87 2.53 3.37
N VAL A 148 0.91 3.43 3.18
CA VAL A 148 0.86 4.74 3.85
C VAL A 148 0.06 4.68 5.15
N PHE A 149 -0.82 3.69 5.28
CA PHE A 149 -1.60 3.52 6.50
C PHE A 149 -0.75 2.92 7.62
N ASN A 150 -0.59 3.68 8.70
CA ASN A 150 0.15 3.24 9.87
C ASN A 150 -0.78 2.57 10.89
N GLY A 151 -1.34 1.41 10.52
CA GLY A 151 -2.29 0.67 11.34
C GLY A 151 -2.58 -0.73 10.80
N GLU A 152 -3.42 -1.47 11.52
CA GLU A 152 -3.84 -2.82 11.14
C GLU A 152 -5.06 -2.79 10.22
N TYR A 153 -4.98 -3.53 9.12
CA TYR A 153 -6.09 -3.79 8.23
C TYR A 153 -6.90 -5.01 8.69
N THR A 154 -8.15 -5.11 8.22
CA THR A 154 -9.00 -6.27 8.46
C THR A 154 -8.26 -7.57 8.12
N GLY A 155 -8.36 -8.57 9.00
CA GLY A 155 -7.65 -9.84 8.84
C GLY A 155 -6.21 -9.85 9.38
N GLY A 156 -5.80 -8.82 10.12
CA GLY A 156 -4.48 -8.77 10.77
C GLY A 156 -3.35 -8.36 9.84
N TRP A 157 -3.67 -7.69 8.72
CA TRP A 157 -2.67 -7.34 7.70
C TRP A 157 -2.02 -5.99 8.00
N LEU A 158 -0.72 -5.94 7.75
CA LEU A 158 0.13 -4.77 7.92
C LEU A 158 0.98 -4.64 6.66
N VAL A 159 0.86 -3.53 5.94
CA VAL A 159 1.52 -3.33 4.63
C VAL A 159 2.45 -2.13 4.69
N GLY A 160 3.70 -2.30 4.26
CA GLY A 160 4.68 -1.22 4.19
C GLY A 160 5.67 -1.16 5.35
N ARG A 161 6.70 -0.33 5.17
CA ARG A 161 7.87 -0.26 6.06
C ARG A 161 7.66 0.64 7.29
N GLY A 162 6.77 1.64 7.17
CA GLY A 162 6.50 2.63 8.23
C GLY A 162 5.95 2.04 9.53
N ILE A 163 5.39 0.83 9.46
CA ILE A 163 4.74 0.13 10.58
C ILE A 163 5.75 -0.28 11.66
N ILE A 164 7.02 -0.51 11.32
CA ILE A 164 8.03 -1.04 12.27
C ILE A 164 8.92 0.06 12.84
N SER A 165 9.20 1.10 12.06
CA SER A 165 10.02 2.24 12.51
C SER A 165 9.35 3.07 13.61
N ASP A 166 8.02 2.97 13.75
CA ASP A 166 7.22 3.84 14.60
C ASP A 166 6.55 3.05 15.73
N GLY A 167 7.33 2.42 16.61
CA GLY A 167 6.92 1.98 17.96
C GLY A 167 5.63 1.14 18.10
N LEU A 168 5.11 0.58 17.01
CA LEU A 168 3.77 -0.02 16.94
C LEU A 168 3.71 -1.43 17.55
N LEU A 169 4.86 -1.97 17.95
CA LEU A 169 4.94 -3.18 18.77
C LEU A 169 4.47 -2.96 20.22
N HIS A 170 4.28 -1.72 20.68
CA HIS A 170 3.86 -1.45 22.07
C HIS A 170 2.48 -0.82 22.26
N ASN A 171 1.80 -0.29 21.22
CA ASN A 171 0.63 0.57 21.44
C ASN A 171 -0.65 0.27 20.64
N THR A 172 -0.60 -0.56 19.58
CA THR A 172 -1.79 -0.72 18.71
C THR A 172 -2.79 -1.73 19.24
N LEU A 173 -2.33 -2.76 19.94
CA LEU A 173 -3.21 -3.71 20.63
C LEU A 173 -3.97 -3.07 21.80
N ARG A 174 -3.40 -2.02 22.43
CA ARG A 174 -4.05 -1.34 23.56
C ARG A 174 -5.26 -0.52 23.14
N LYS A 175 -5.32 -0.06 21.89
CA LYS A 175 -6.48 0.68 21.35
C LYS A 175 -7.66 -0.24 21.02
N PHE A 176 -7.41 -1.47 20.57
CA PHE A 176 -8.48 -2.43 20.27
C PHE A 176 -8.95 -3.22 21.51
N LEU A 177 -8.06 -3.57 22.45
CA LEU A 177 -8.47 -4.22 23.70
C LEU A 177 -9.28 -3.29 24.62
N TRP A 178 -9.10 -1.97 24.54
CA TRP A 178 -9.90 -1.01 25.31
C TRP A 178 -11.36 -0.91 24.84
N ILE A 179 -11.62 -1.19 23.55
CA ILE A 179 -12.97 -1.14 22.97
C ILE A 179 -13.79 -2.39 23.34
N LYS A 180 -13.16 -3.56 23.55
CA LYS A 180 -13.88 -4.78 23.94
C LYS A 180 -14.12 -4.97 25.44
N ASN A 181 -13.35 -4.30 26.31
CA ASN A 181 -13.40 -4.50 27.77
C ASN A 181 -13.83 -3.26 28.58
N SER A 182 -14.54 -2.29 27.99
CA SER A 182 -15.13 -1.19 28.75
C SER A 182 -16.45 -1.64 29.41
N PRO A 183 -16.57 -1.65 30.75
CA PRO A 183 -17.79 -2.06 31.43
C PRO A 183 -18.72 -0.85 31.55
N ILE A 184 -19.22 -0.32 30.43
CA ILE A 184 -20.30 0.67 30.48
C ILE A 184 -21.21 0.49 29.27
N THR A 185 -22.21 -0.38 29.44
CA THR A 185 -23.50 -0.22 28.77
C THR A 185 -24.08 1.14 29.15
N ASN A 186 -24.04 2.09 28.23
CA ASN A 186 -25.24 2.84 27.89
C ASN A 186 -25.12 3.50 26.51
N SER A 187 -26.11 3.20 25.68
CA SER A 187 -26.39 3.87 24.42
C SER A 187 -26.43 5.40 24.61
N TRP A 188 -25.95 6.15 23.61
CA TRP A 188 -25.93 7.63 23.46
C TRP A 188 -24.58 8.35 23.49
N GLN A 189 -23.43 7.69 23.64
CA GLN A 189 -22.11 8.34 23.50
C GLN A 189 -21.21 7.86 22.35
N VAL A 190 -21.69 6.93 21.50
CA VAL A 190 -20.92 6.47 20.32
C VAL A 190 -20.95 7.48 19.15
N MET A 191 -21.81 8.50 19.19
CA MET A 191 -21.83 9.55 18.16
C MET A 191 -20.79 10.66 18.33
N HIS A 192 -20.08 10.74 19.47
CA HIS A 192 -19.12 11.84 19.73
C HIS A 192 -17.65 11.46 19.49
N TRP A 193 -17.39 10.41 18.70
CA TRP A 193 -16.02 9.97 18.34
C TRP A 193 -15.63 10.20 16.87
N GLN A 194 -16.51 10.79 16.06
CA GLN A 194 -16.15 11.25 14.71
C GLN A 194 -15.84 12.76 14.65
N GLU A 195 -16.29 13.59 15.60
CA GLU A 195 -16.06 15.05 15.56
C GLU A 195 -14.71 15.50 16.15
N LYS A 196 -14.12 14.76 17.10
CA LYS A 196 -12.83 15.17 17.71
C LYS A 196 -11.61 14.95 16.82
N LEU A 197 -11.71 14.06 15.82
CA LEU A 197 -10.70 13.92 14.77
C LEU A 197 -10.74 15.10 13.77
N TRP A 198 -11.84 15.86 13.70
CA TRP A 198 -11.97 17.06 12.86
C TRP A 198 -11.35 18.32 13.49
N VAL A 199 -11.29 18.42 14.82
CA VAL A 199 -10.71 19.59 15.50
C VAL A 199 -9.17 19.63 15.38
N LEU A 200 -8.52 18.47 15.41
CA LEU A 200 -7.06 18.37 15.26
C LEU A 200 -6.58 18.61 13.82
N LEU A 201 -7.42 18.36 12.81
CA LEU A 201 -7.09 18.61 11.40
C LEU A 201 -7.34 20.06 10.96
N ARG A 202 -8.08 20.86 11.73
CA ARG A 202 -8.30 22.30 11.46
C ARG A 202 -7.17 23.20 12.01
N ALA A 203 -6.32 22.68 12.89
CA ALA A 203 -5.21 23.41 13.49
C ALA A 203 -3.94 23.47 12.61
N ALA A 204 -3.87 22.71 11.51
CA ALA A 204 -2.70 22.64 10.64
C ALA A 204 -2.82 23.46 9.33
N SER A 205 -3.81 24.34 9.22
CA SER A 205 -3.92 25.29 8.10
C SER A 205 -4.28 26.69 8.63
N SER A 206 -3.30 27.36 9.23
CA SER A 206 -3.36 28.81 9.45
C SER A 206 -2.05 29.47 9.01
N GLN A 207 -1.99 29.86 7.74
CA GLN A 207 -1.17 30.98 7.31
C GLN A 207 -2.05 31.86 6.41
N ASN A 208 -2.47 32.99 7.00
CA ASN A 208 -2.88 34.27 6.41
C ASN A 208 -4.16 34.82 7.04
N LEU A 209 -3.97 35.67 8.05
CA LEU A 209 -4.91 36.71 8.47
C LEU A 209 -4.40 38.04 7.91
N PRO A 210 -5.27 38.88 7.32
CA PRO A 210 -5.20 40.31 7.52
C PRO A 210 -6.25 40.78 8.53
N THR A 211 -5.88 41.87 9.19
CA THR A 211 -6.47 42.55 10.34
C THR A 211 -7.67 43.46 10.00
N MET A 212 -8.36 43.88 11.09
CA MET A 212 -9.31 45.01 11.22
C MET A 212 -10.78 44.71 10.81
N HIS A 213 -11.84 45.12 11.52
CA HIS A 213 -12.05 46.14 12.54
C HIS A 213 -13.31 45.82 13.40
N LYS A 214 -13.30 46.22 14.67
CA LYS A 214 -14.46 46.25 15.59
C LYS A 214 -15.48 47.31 15.15
N ARG A 215 -16.77 46.98 15.12
CA ARG A 215 -17.85 47.93 15.49
C ARG A 215 -18.98 47.20 16.23
N ARG A 216 -19.21 47.65 17.47
CA ARG A 216 -20.45 47.51 18.24
C ARG A 216 -21.39 48.66 17.85
N GLN A 217 -22.69 48.39 17.75
CA GLN A 217 -23.84 49.28 18.03
C GLN A 217 -25.08 48.37 17.94
N ALA A 218 -25.73 47.97 19.03
CA ALA A 218 -26.69 48.72 19.86
C ALA A 218 -28.00 49.05 19.13
N ILE A 219 -29.01 48.21 19.39
CA ILE A 219 -30.40 48.52 19.79
C ILE A 219 -31.03 49.81 19.21
N ASN A 220 -32.13 49.62 18.48
CA ASN A 220 -33.33 50.46 18.64
C ASN A 220 -34.59 49.64 18.31
N MET A 221 -35.45 49.48 19.32
CA MET A 221 -36.85 49.09 19.17
C MET A 221 -37.64 50.29 18.62
N CYS A 222 -38.63 50.02 17.80
CA CYS A 222 -39.68 50.96 17.43
C CYS A 222 -41.01 50.33 17.86
N TRP A 223 -41.73 51.09 18.68
CA TRP A 223 -43.09 50.91 19.23
C TRP A 223 -43.28 49.91 20.37
#